data_AF-A0A938SPQ0-F1
#
_entry.id   AF-A0A938SPQ0-F1
#
_cell.length_a   1.000
_cell.length_b   1.000
_cell.length_c   1.000
_cell.angle_alpha   90.00
_cell.angle_beta   90.00
_cell.angle_gamma   90.00
#
_symmetry.space_group_name_H-M   'P 1'
#
loop_
_entity.id
_entity.type
_entity.pdbx_description
1 polymer ?
#
loop_
_entity_poly.entity_id
_entity_poly.type
_entity_poly.pdbx_seq_one_letter_code
_entity_poly.pdbx_strand_id
1 'polypeptide(L)'
;MSGGPETERMIRVFVSSPGDVQDERAALDEVAAAINRIEGPAHGVRVELFKWEDNVVPRLGRRPQQEVDAQTPQYDVYLGIMSARFGGGGTKKEIRDALKQWKDTGRAWVAFYFDDAPKTSRDPKDVEQYLKVCRFRQE
;
A
#
# COMPACT_ATOMS: atom_id res chain seq x y z
N MET A 1 37.83 18.58 -1.35
CA MET A 1 37.34 17.36 -0.68
C MET A 1 36.54 16.58 -1.69
N SER A 2 37.02 15.41 -2.09
CA SER A 2 36.37 14.58 -3.11
C SER A 2 35.23 13.80 -2.47
N GLY A 3 34.01 14.34 -2.52
CA GLY A 3 32.82 13.59 -2.14
C GLY A 3 32.48 12.63 -3.27
N GLY A 4 32.76 11.34 -3.09
CA GLY A 4 32.15 10.30 -3.93
C GLY A 4 30.62 10.37 -3.81
N PRO A 5 29.86 9.75 -4.72
CA PRO A 5 28.41 9.74 -4.64
C PRO A 5 27.97 9.22 -3.26
N GLU A 6 27.15 10.00 -2.54
CA GLU A 6 26.53 9.54 -1.30
C GLU A 6 25.64 8.35 -1.64
N THR A 7 25.94 7.19 -1.04
CA THR A 7 25.14 5.97 -1.19
C THR A 7 24.06 5.97 -0.12
N GLU A 8 22.86 6.43 -0.47
CA GLU A 8 21.67 6.30 0.38
C GLU A 8 21.03 4.92 0.21
N ARG A 9 20.66 4.26 1.31
CA ARG A 9 19.83 3.05 1.26
C ARG A 9 18.37 3.44 1.02
N MET A 10 17.81 3.02 -0.10
CA MET A 10 16.37 3.13 -0.34
C MET A 10 15.60 2.11 0.51
N ILE A 11 14.58 2.58 1.21
CA ILE A 11 13.56 1.79 1.91
C ILE A 11 12.26 1.99 1.13
N ARG A 12 11.83 0.95 0.40
CA ARG A 12 10.61 1.04 -0.38
C ARG A 12 9.40 0.53 0.41
N VAL A 13 8.35 1.34 0.45
CA VAL A 13 7.08 1.05 1.10
C VAL A 13 6.00 0.83 0.04
N PHE A 14 5.53 -0.40 -0.12
CA PHE A 14 4.38 -0.73 -0.95
C PHE A 14 3.09 -0.37 -0.21
N VAL A 15 2.26 0.49 -0.80
CA VAL A 15 1.03 0.99 -0.18
C VAL A 15 -0.17 0.43 -0.93
N SER A 16 -0.96 -0.37 -0.21
CA SER A 16 -2.22 -0.92 -0.68
C SER A 16 -3.37 -0.23 0.04
N SER A 17 -4.14 0.57 -0.68
CA SER A 17 -5.31 1.26 -0.15
C SER A 17 -6.44 1.33 -1.19
N PRO A 18 -7.71 1.20 -0.78
CA PRO A 18 -8.83 1.59 -1.61
C PRO A 18 -8.94 3.12 -1.71
N GLY A 19 -9.66 3.61 -2.72
CA GLY A 19 -9.77 5.04 -2.99
C GLY A 19 -10.54 5.89 -1.97
N ASP A 20 -11.09 5.33 -0.90
CA ASP A 20 -11.80 6.07 0.17
C ASP A 20 -10.91 6.52 1.33
N VAL A 21 -9.60 6.24 1.28
CA VAL A 21 -8.62 6.68 2.30
C VAL A 21 -7.64 7.73 1.75
N GLN A 22 -8.17 8.75 1.04
CA GLN A 22 -7.34 9.79 0.43
C GLN A 22 -6.60 10.64 1.45
N ASP A 23 -7.23 10.93 2.59
CA ASP A 23 -6.63 11.74 3.65
C ASP A 23 -5.43 11.01 4.27
N GLU A 24 -5.54 9.69 4.50
CA GLU A 24 -4.45 8.84 4.98
C GLU A 24 -3.30 8.75 3.97
N ARG A 25 -3.63 8.71 2.67
CA ARG A 25 -2.62 8.70 1.59
C ARG A 25 -1.84 10.01 1.52
N ALA A 26 -2.52 11.14 1.72
CA ALA A 26 -1.88 12.46 1.77
C ALA A 26 -1.00 12.58 3.01
N ALA A 27 -1.49 12.14 4.18
CA ALA A 27 -0.70 12.10 5.41
C ALA A 27 0.56 11.23 5.25
N LEU A 28 0.47 10.11 4.52
CA LEU A 28 1.62 9.27 4.24
C LEU A 28 2.70 9.98 3.40
N ASP A 29 2.30 10.78 2.41
CA ASP A 29 3.25 11.60 1.62
C ASP A 29 3.97 12.62 2.50
N GLU A 30 3.24 13.29 3.38
CA GLU A 30 3.80 14.27 4.32
C GLU A 30 4.81 13.61 5.27
N VAL A 31 4.47 12.44 5.82
CA VAL A 31 5.33 11.67 6.71
C VAL A 31 6.60 11.21 5.98
N ALA A 32 6.47 10.64 4.77
CA ALA A 32 7.63 10.21 4.00
C ALA A 32 8.54 11.40 3.64
N ALA A 33 7.96 12.54 3.26
CA ALA A 33 8.71 13.76 2.99
C ALA A 33 9.41 14.30 4.26
N ALA A 34 8.76 14.24 5.41
CA ALA A 34 9.36 14.65 6.68
C ALA A 34 10.53 13.74 7.09
N ILE A 35 10.36 12.42 6.99
CA ILE A 35 11.42 11.44 7.27
C ILE A 35 12.62 11.72 6.36
N ASN A 36 12.39 11.84 5.05
CA ASN A 36 13.46 12.09 4.07
C ASN A 36 14.17 13.42 4.28
N ARG A 37 13.51 14.42 4.86
CA ARG A 37 14.10 15.74 5.12
C ARG A 37 14.89 15.78 6.43
N ILE A 38 14.39 15.13 7.48
CA ILE A 38 14.88 15.28 8.85
C ILE A 38 15.81 14.13 9.23
N GLU A 39 15.35 12.90 9.08
CA GLU A 39 16.03 11.70 9.57
C GLU A 39 16.87 11.02 8.48
N GLY A 40 16.42 11.11 7.23
CA GLY A 40 17.05 10.46 6.07
C GLY A 40 18.56 10.72 5.97
N PRO A 41 19.02 11.99 5.98
CA PRO A 41 20.44 12.33 5.88
C PRO A 41 21.27 11.80 7.06
N ALA A 42 20.72 11.86 8.28
CA ALA A 42 21.43 11.42 9.48
C ALA A 42 21.64 9.90 9.51
N HIS A 43 20.75 9.14 8.85
CA HIS A 43 20.78 7.69 8.81
C HIS A 43 21.23 7.10 7.46
N GLY A 44 21.48 7.95 6.45
CA GLY A 44 21.81 7.52 5.09
C GLY A 44 20.69 6.69 4.44
N VAL A 45 19.43 7.03 4.72
CA VAL A 45 18.26 6.31 4.22
C VAL A 45 17.29 7.24 3.51
N ARG A 46 16.54 6.68 2.56
CA ARG A 46 15.45 7.37 1.87
C ARG A 46 14.22 6.47 1.80
N VAL A 47 13.06 6.99 2.19
CA VAL A 47 11.76 6.33 2.05
C VAL A 47 11.16 6.66 0.68
N GLU A 48 10.80 5.61 -0.06
CA GLU A 48 10.04 5.71 -1.30
C GLU A 48 8.69 5.01 -1.16
N LEU A 49 7.61 5.75 -1.37
CA LEU A 49 6.27 5.19 -1.39
C LEU A 49 5.95 4.68 -2.80
N PHE A 50 5.52 3.43 -2.89
CA PHE A 50 4.95 2.84 -4.10
C PHE A 50 3.44 2.64 -3.87
N LYS A 51 2.62 3.54 -4.42
CA LYS A 51 1.16 3.49 -4.30
C LYS A 51 0.56 2.81 -5.53
N TRP A 52 -0.22 1.76 -5.33
CA TRP A 52 -0.74 0.94 -6.44
C TRP A 52 -1.63 1.73 -7.42
N GLU A 53 -2.53 2.59 -6.93
CA GLU A 53 -3.49 3.33 -7.76
C GLU A 53 -2.83 4.39 -8.66
N ASP A 54 -1.65 4.89 -8.26
CA ASP A 54 -0.92 5.93 -9.01
C ASP A 54 0.00 5.34 -10.08
N ASN A 55 0.34 4.04 -9.96
CA ASN A 55 1.43 3.41 -10.71
C ASN A 55 1.04 2.20 -11.57
N VAL A 56 -0.21 1.74 -11.52
CA VAL A 56 -0.68 0.62 -12.37
C VAL A 56 -1.72 1.09 -13.38
N VAL A 57 -1.30 1.19 -14.64
CA VAL A 57 -2.18 1.49 -15.78
C VAL A 57 -3.04 0.25 -16.08
N PRO A 58 -4.39 0.31 -15.99
CA PRO A 58 -5.23 -0.81 -16.38
C PRO A 58 -5.14 -1.02 -17.90
N ARG A 59 -4.50 -2.09 -18.37
CA ARG A 59 -4.56 -2.49 -19.78
C ARG A 59 -5.84 -3.29 -20.04
N LEU A 60 -6.69 -2.77 -20.93
CA LEU A 60 -7.91 -3.44 -21.40
C LEU A 60 -7.60 -4.86 -21.91
N GLY A 61 -8.23 -5.87 -21.29
CA GLY A 61 -8.28 -7.24 -21.82
C GLY A 61 -7.35 -8.29 -21.19
N ARG A 62 -6.49 -7.93 -20.23
CA ARG A 62 -5.70 -8.90 -19.43
C ARG A 62 -6.17 -8.90 -17.97
N ARG A 63 -6.09 -10.06 -17.29
CA ARG A 63 -6.42 -10.15 -15.86
C ARG A 63 -5.51 -9.18 -15.09
N PRO A 64 -6.06 -8.26 -14.25
CA PRO A 64 -5.27 -7.26 -13.51
C PRO A 64 -4.07 -7.85 -12.75
N GLN A 65 -4.20 -9.10 -12.29
CA GLN A 65 -3.25 -9.86 -11.49
C GLN A 65 -1.83 -10.05 -12.07
N GLN A 66 -1.66 -10.29 -13.38
CA GLN A 66 -0.31 -10.55 -13.92
C GLN A 66 0.53 -9.27 -14.07
N GLU A 67 -0.13 -8.13 -14.10
CA GLU A 67 0.52 -6.84 -14.37
C GLU A 67 0.97 -6.16 -13.09
N VAL A 68 0.28 -6.40 -11.96
CA VAL A 68 0.69 -5.90 -10.63
C VAL A 68 1.95 -6.59 -10.15
N ASP A 69 2.01 -7.92 -10.16
CA ASP A 69 3.20 -8.66 -9.70
C ASP A 69 4.41 -8.42 -10.58
N ALA A 70 4.21 -8.24 -11.89
CA ALA A 70 5.29 -7.96 -12.84
C ALA A 70 5.85 -6.52 -12.74
N GLN A 71 5.04 -5.58 -12.23
CA GLN A 71 5.42 -4.16 -12.08
C GLN A 71 5.70 -3.76 -10.64
N THR A 72 5.38 -4.62 -9.66
CA THR A 72 5.67 -4.36 -8.26
C THR A 72 7.16 -4.57 -8.03
N PRO A 73 7.93 -3.51 -7.76
CA PRO A 73 9.34 -3.67 -7.50
C PRO A 73 9.54 -4.27 -6.10
N GLN A 74 10.72 -4.83 -5.83
CA GLN A 74 11.04 -5.33 -4.49
C GLN A 74 10.85 -4.19 -3.46
N TYR A 75 10.17 -4.50 -2.35
CA TYR A 75 9.88 -3.57 -1.27
C TYR A 75 10.38 -4.10 0.08
N ASP A 76 10.69 -3.18 0.99
CA ASP A 76 11.15 -3.46 2.36
C ASP A 76 9.96 -3.46 3.34
N VAL A 77 8.92 -2.70 3.03
CA VAL A 77 7.70 -2.58 3.84
C VAL A 77 6.48 -2.74 2.95
N TYR A 78 5.47 -3.46 3.45
CA TYR A 78 4.13 -3.40 2.90
C TYR A 78 3.18 -2.78 3.94
N LEU A 79 2.39 -1.81 3.48
CA LEU A 79 1.44 -1.03 4.27
C LEU A 79 0.05 -1.13 3.65
N GLY A 80 -0.85 -1.81 4.35
CA GLY A 80 -2.28 -1.85 4.01
C GLY A 80 -3.07 -0.83 4.81
N ILE A 81 -3.95 -0.08 4.15
CA ILE A 81 -4.85 0.90 4.79
C ILE A 81 -6.26 0.67 4.25
N MET A 82 -7.25 0.48 5.12
CA MET A 82 -8.65 0.26 4.73
C MET A 82 -9.62 1.10 5.57
N SER A 83 -10.67 1.62 4.94
CA SER A 83 -11.84 2.24 5.61
C SER A 83 -13.13 1.49 5.25
N ALA A 84 -14.12 2.13 4.63
CA ALA A 84 -15.41 1.52 4.32
C ALA A 84 -15.38 0.63 3.07
N ARG A 85 -14.43 0.84 2.15
CA ARG A 85 -14.36 0.12 0.88
C ARG A 85 -13.31 -0.98 0.93
N PHE A 86 -13.65 -2.10 0.31
CA PHE A 86 -12.71 -3.21 0.13
C PHE A 86 -12.00 -3.14 -1.23
N GLY A 87 -12.68 -2.62 -2.27
CA GLY A 87 -12.17 -2.50 -3.65
C GLY A 87 -13.03 -3.23 -4.69
N GLY A 88 -12.57 -3.25 -5.95
CA GLY A 88 -13.30 -3.83 -7.10
C GLY A 88 -12.78 -5.19 -7.60
N GLY A 89 -13.71 -6.06 -8.05
CA GLY A 89 -13.53 -7.12 -9.07
C GLY A 89 -12.73 -8.40 -8.72
N GLY A 90 -11.65 -8.31 -7.96
CA GLY A 90 -10.73 -9.44 -7.67
C GLY A 90 -10.07 -9.40 -6.28
N THR A 91 -10.44 -8.40 -5.48
CA THR A 91 -9.62 -7.83 -4.41
C THR A 91 -9.31 -8.77 -3.25
N LYS A 92 -10.19 -9.74 -2.93
CA LYS A 92 -9.99 -10.61 -1.77
C LYS A 92 -8.94 -11.69 -2.02
N LYS A 93 -8.90 -12.21 -3.25
CA LYS A 93 -7.90 -13.19 -3.64
C LYS A 93 -6.57 -12.48 -3.93
N GLU A 94 -6.61 -11.32 -4.58
CA GLU A 94 -5.43 -10.50 -4.90
C GLU A 94 -4.69 -9.99 -3.66
N ILE A 95 -5.40 -9.34 -2.72
CA ILE A 95 -4.80 -8.88 -1.46
C ILE A 95 -4.24 -10.08 -0.67
N ARG A 96 -4.96 -11.20 -0.67
CA ARG A 96 -4.53 -12.39 0.07
C ARG A 96 -3.33 -13.09 -0.58
N ASP A 97 -3.30 -13.21 -1.90
CA ASP A 97 -2.19 -13.81 -2.63
C ASP A 97 -0.93 -12.94 -2.46
N ALA A 98 -1.06 -11.61 -2.51
CA ALA A 98 0.02 -10.67 -2.19
C ALA A 98 0.51 -10.81 -0.73
N LEU A 99 -0.41 -10.88 0.24
CA LEU A 99 -0.07 -11.10 1.66
C LEU A 99 0.55 -12.49 1.90
N LYS A 100 0.13 -13.52 1.15
CA LYS A 100 0.68 -14.87 1.26
C LYS A 100 2.09 -14.93 0.68
N GLN A 101 2.30 -14.38 -0.51
CA GLN A 101 3.64 -14.27 -1.11
C GLN A 101 4.59 -13.46 -0.22
N TRP A 102 4.07 -12.42 0.43
CA TRP A 102 4.83 -11.71 1.46
C TRP A 102 5.22 -12.63 2.63
N LYS A 103 4.26 -13.32 3.26
CA LYS A 103 4.51 -14.25 4.37
C LYS A 103 5.53 -15.34 4.01
N ASP A 104 5.47 -15.84 2.78
CA ASP A 104 6.32 -16.94 2.30
C ASP A 104 7.77 -16.48 2.03
N THR A 105 8.00 -15.21 1.69
CA THR A 105 9.36 -14.67 1.48
C THR A 105 10.01 -14.16 2.77
N GLY A 106 9.20 -13.69 3.74
CA GLY A 106 9.66 -13.19 5.04
C GLY A 106 10.58 -11.97 4.98
N ARG A 107 10.71 -11.31 3.82
CA ARG A 107 11.70 -10.26 3.58
C ARG A 107 11.24 -8.85 3.91
N ALA A 108 9.93 -8.58 3.81
CA ALA A 108 9.39 -7.27 4.10
C ALA A 108 8.75 -7.21 5.48
N TRP A 109 8.75 -6.03 6.11
CA TRP A 109 7.93 -5.77 7.27
C TRP A 109 6.50 -5.46 6.83
N VAL A 110 5.48 -5.95 7.54
CA VAL A 110 4.07 -5.69 7.19
C VAL A 110 3.30 -5.06 8.31
N ALA A 111 2.60 -3.99 7.94
CA ALA A 111 1.59 -3.35 8.75
C ALA A 111 0.29 -3.22 7.97
N PHE A 112 -0.81 -3.37 8.69
CA PHE A 112 -2.16 -3.24 8.14
C PHE A 112 -3.02 -2.47 9.12
N TYR A 113 -3.66 -1.40 8.65
CA TYR A 113 -4.47 -0.50 9.47
C TYR A 113 -5.90 -0.41 8.94
N PHE A 114 -6.84 -0.30 9.87
CA PHE A 114 -8.26 -0.13 9.60
C PHE A 114 -8.74 1.15 10.27
N ASP A 115 -9.55 1.90 9.56
CA ASP A 115 -10.32 3.00 10.13
C ASP A 115 -11.30 2.45 11.18
N ASP A 116 -11.25 3.00 12.38
CA ASP A 116 -12.14 2.64 13.49
C ASP A 116 -13.49 3.37 13.43
N ALA A 117 -13.61 4.41 12.60
CA ALA A 117 -14.83 5.19 12.39
C ALA A 117 -15.12 5.43 10.89
N PRO A 118 -15.25 4.36 10.08
CA PRO A 118 -15.40 4.47 8.64
C PRO A 118 -16.69 5.19 8.24
N LYS A 119 -16.59 6.08 7.25
CA LYS A 119 -17.74 6.76 6.65
C LYS A 119 -18.56 5.75 5.84
N THR A 120 -19.67 5.30 6.42
CA THR A 120 -20.55 4.30 5.79
C THR A 120 -21.73 4.95 5.09
N SER A 121 -22.25 4.24 4.08
CA SER A 121 -23.42 4.63 3.27
C SER A 121 -24.52 3.59 3.42
N ARG A 122 -25.76 3.99 3.15
CA ARG A 122 -26.92 3.08 3.11
C ARG A 122 -27.11 2.42 1.74
N ASP A 123 -26.29 2.77 0.75
CA ASP A 123 -26.30 2.10 -0.54
C ASP A 123 -25.92 0.62 -0.36
N PRO A 124 -26.73 -0.34 -0.84
CA PRO A 124 -26.45 -1.76 -0.71
C PRO A 124 -25.04 -2.17 -1.16
N LYS A 125 -24.50 -1.54 -2.21
CA LYS A 125 -23.15 -1.83 -2.72
C LYS A 125 -22.08 -1.40 -1.73
N ASP A 126 -22.25 -0.24 -1.10
CA ASP A 126 -21.31 0.26 -0.09
C ASP A 126 -21.39 -0.59 1.19
N VAL A 127 -22.59 -1.03 1.58
CA VAL A 127 -22.78 -1.96 2.70
C VAL A 127 -22.07 -3.30 2.43
N GLU A 128 -22.19 -3.84 1.23
CA GLU A 128 -21.49 -5.07 0.83
C GLU A 128 -19.96 -4.89 0.86
N GLN A 129 -19.47 -3.73 0.42
CA GLN A 129 -18.04 -3.40 0.50
C GLN A 129 -17.56 -3.35 1.94
N TYR A 130 -18.27 -2.65 2.81
CA TYR A 130 -17.91 -2.54 4.21
C TYR A 130 -17.95 -3.90 4.93
N LEU A 131 -18.94 -4.74 4.63
CA LEU A 131 -18.99 -6.10 5.16
C LEU A 131 -17.76 -6.93 4.76
N LYS A 132 -17.19 -6.73 3.56
CA LYS A 132 -15.95 -7.39 3.16
C LYS A 132 -14.76 -6.92 4.00
N VAL A 133 -14.67 -5.63 4.31
CA VAL A 133 -13.64 -5.08 5.21
C VAL A 133 -13.77 -5.68 6.60
N CYS A 134 -14.97 -5.67 7.19
CA CYS A 134 -15.24 -6.25 8.51
C CYS A 134 -14.84 -7.73 8.59
N ARG A 135 -15.15 -8.52 7.55
CA ARG A 135 -14.76 -9.93 7.49
C ARG A 135 -13.25 -10.09 7.37
N PHE A 136 -12.59 -9.24 6.60
CA PHE A 136 -11.14 -9.31 6.41
C PHE A 136 -10.37 -8.91 7.67
N ARG A 137 -10.85 -7.94 8.46
CA ARG A 137 -10.26 -7.54 9.75
C ARG A 137 -10.24 -8.67 10.79
N GLN A 138 -11.08 -9.69 10.63
CA GLN A 138 -11.15 -10.85 11.53
C GLN A 138 -10.22 -12.01 11.14
N GLU A 139 -9.57 -11.94 9.96
CA GLU A 139 -8.61 -12.94 9.48
C GLU A 139 -7.19 -12.68 10.04
#